data_AF-A0A0K8P0Z5-F1
#
_entry.id   AF-A0A0K8P0Z5-F1
#
_cell.length_a   1.000
_cell.length_b   1.000
_cell.length_c   1.000
_cell.angle_alpha   90.00
_cell.angle_beta   90.00
_cell.angle_gamma   90.00
#
_symmetry.space_group_name_H-M   'P 1'
#
loop_
_entity.id
_entity.type
_entity.pdbx_description
1 polymer ?
#
loop_
_entity_poly.entity_id
_entity_poly.type
_entity_poly.pdbx_seq_one_letter_code
_entity_poly.pdbx_strand_id
1 'polypeptide(L)'
;MPRLAEALRLPTLCAACHAWSRARVCDDCRAVATGTPRLRCRHCALPLPLPTPGPRPAPPDEPSSGAASASASASPAPPPLPPASAAPAAPSACGRCLRQPPAHATALAAVDYDAPWDRLITRLKFHDGLDLAPVLADTLLAAIRLHRNPLPDWVLPAPLGPGRLRERGYNQAWEIARRVAAALGRPARTDLLLRPRDGERQTALDLAARAANVRDAYAVDPRRRALLAGRTVAVVDDVMTTGASAEAMARTLRAAGAASVAVWVVARTAEPG
;
A
#
# COMPACT_ATOMS: atom_id res chain seq x y z
N MET A 1 19.14 20.88 16.98
CA MET A 1 19.93 21.37 15.82
C MET A 1 19.52 20.82 14.43
N PRO A 2 18.26 20.40 14.13
CA PRO A 2 17.91 19.92 12.78
C PRO A 2 17.77 21.04 11.73
N ARG A 3 17.42 22.27 12.15
CA ARG A 3 17.17 23.41 11.25
C ARG A 3 18.40 23.92 10.48
N LEU A 4 19.61 23.74 11.02
CA LEU A 4 20.85 24.18 10.33
C LEU A 4 21.27 23.21 9.21
N ALA A 5 21.01 21.90 9.37
CA ALA A 5 21.33 20.90 8.34
C ALA A 5 20.41 20.98 7.12
N GLU A 6 19.18 21.49 7.29
CA GLU A 6 18.21 21.68 6.22
C GLU A 6 18.51 22.93 5.38
N ALA A 7 19.05 23.98 6.01
CA ALA A 7 19.47 25.23 5.35
C ALA A 7 20.75 25.10 4.50
N LEU A 8 21.57 24.07 4.74
CA LEU A 8 22.86 23.84 4.06
C LEU A 8 22.79 22.81 2.92
N ARG A 9 21.59 22.35 2.53
CA ARG A 9 21.46 21.46 1.37
C ARG A 9 21.71 22.25 0.09
N LEU A 10 22.90 22.07 -0.47
CA LEU A 10 23.21 22.57 -1.81
C LEU A 10 22.13 22.08 -2.80
N PRO A 11 21.67 22.93 -3.73
CA PRO A 11 20.75 22.50 -4.77
C PRO A 11 21.30 21.26 -5.47
N THR A 12 20.45 20.25 -5.62
CA THR A 12 20.76 19.04 -6.39
C THR A 12 19.71 18.87 -7.48
N LEU A 13 20.00 18.02 -8.47
CA LEU A 13 18.99 17.65 -9.45
C LEU A 13 18.01 16.66 -8.83
N CYS A 14 16.71 16.94 -8.99
CA CYS A 14 15.63 16.04 -8.63
C CYS A 14 15.84 14.68 -9.31
N ALA A 15 15.78 13.59 -8.54
CA ALA A 15 16.00 12.24 -9.03
C ALA A 15 14.93 11.75 -10.03
N ALA A 16 13.81 12.47 -10.16
CA ALA A 16 12.69 12.14 -11.04
C ALA A 16 12.65 13.00 -12.31
N CYS A 17 12.63 14.34 -12.17
CA CYS A 17 12.51 15.26 -13.31
C CYS A 17 13.79 16.01 -13.68
N HIS A 18 14.88 15.83 -12.91
CA HIS A 18 16.14 16.55 -13.05
C HIS A 18 16.06 18.08 -12.94
N ALA A 19 14.94 18.65 -12.49
CA ALA A 19 14.87 20.06 -12.12
C ALA A 19 15.70 20.33 -10.85
N TRP A 20 16.22 21.55 -10.72
CA TRP A 20 16.94 21.98 -9.52
C TRP A 20 16.04 21.97 -8.29
N SER A 21 16.46 21.31 -7.22
CA SER A 21 15.72 21.22 -5.97
C SER A 21 16.65 21.09 -4.76
N ARG A 22 16.19 21.58 -3.59
CA ARG A 22 16.86 21.35 -2.30
C ARG A 22 16.56 19.96 -1.74
N ALA A 23 15.55 19.29 -2.30
CA ALA A 23 15.19 17.92 -1.96
C ALA A 23 15.65 16.96 -3.05
N ARG A 24 15.91 15.69 -2.67
CA ARG A 24 16.31 14.67 -3.64
C ARG A 24 15.21 14.36 -4.66
N VAL A 25 13.96 14.51 -4.27
CA VAL A 25 12.78 14.51 -5.15
C VAL A 25 12.00 15.76 -4.81
N CYS A 26 11.75 16.61 -5.82
CA CYS A 26 11.03 17.88 -5.64
C CYS A 26 9.56 17.65 -5.26
N ASP A 27 8.93 18.67 -4.70
CA ASP A 27 7.55 18.57 -4.18
C ASP A 27 6.55 18.25 -5.28
N ASP A 28 6.72 18.78 -6.49
CA ASP A 28 5.87 18.46 -7.64
C ASP A 28 5.92 16.97 -7.97
N CYS A 29 7.12 16.38 -8.08
CA CYS A 29 7.27 14.95 -8.34
C CYS A 29 6.74 14.08 -7.19
N ARG A 30 6.80 14.57 -5.94
CA ARG A 30 6.18 13.88 -4.80
C ARG A 30 4.66 13.93 -4.90
N ALA A 31 4.10 15.08 -5.30
CA ALA A 31 2.66 15.31 -5.38
C ALA A 31 1.98 14.47 -6.48
N VAL A 32 2.68 14.15 -7.57
CA VAL A 32 2.14 13.37 -8.72
C VAL A 32 1.42 12.08 -8.30
N ALA A 33 1.86 11.39 -7.23
CA ALA A 33 1.18 10.17 -6.79
C ALA A 33 0.41 10.26 -5.47
N THR A 34 0.63 11.29 -4.66
CA THR A 34 -0.19 11.53 -3.46
C THR A 34 -1.44 12.36 -3.76
N GLY A 35 -1.50 13.03 -4.93
CA GLY A 35 -2.50 14.04 -5.27
C GLY A 35 -3.90 13.52 -5.60
N THR A 36 -4.05 12.23 -5.92
CA THR A 36 -5.39 11.65 -6.22
C THR A 36 -5.71 10.55 -5.22
N PRO A 37 -6.51 10.83 -4.17
CA PRO A 37 -7.00 9.81 -3.27
C PRO A 37 -7.78 8.77 -4.07
N ARG A 38 -7.25 7.55 -4.15
CA ARG A 38 -7.96 6.41 -4.75
C ARG A 38 -8.48 5.52 -3.65
N LEU A 39 -9.74 5.13 -3.75
CA LEU A 39 -10.25 4.02 -2.96
C LEU A 39 -9.47 2.77 -3.39
N ARG A 40 -8.83 2.10 -2.43
CA ARG A 40 -8.07 0.87 -2.67
C ARG A 40 -8.68 -0.28 -1.90
N CYS A 41 -8.55 -1.49 -2.45
CA CYS A 41 -8.91 -2.70 -1.74
C CYS A 41 -8.07 -2.82 -0.46
N ARG A 42 -8.72 -2.98 0.69
CA ARG A 42 -8.05 -3.15 1.99
C ARG A 42 -7.12 -4.36 2.06
N HIS A 43 -7.29 -5.34 1.17
CA HIS A 43 -6.57 -6.61 1.17
C HIS A 43 -5.43 -6.68 0.15
N CYS A 44 -5.55 -6.09 -1.03
CA CYS A 44 -4.47 -6.15 -2.04
C CYS A 44 -3.97 -4.79 -2.51
N ALA A 45 -4.51 -3.70 -1.95
CA ALA A 45 -4.21 -2.32 -2.30
C ALA A 45 -4.45 -1.94 -3.78
N LEU A 46 -5.12 -2.80 -4.56
CA LEU A 46 -5.56 -2.46 -5.91
C LEU A 46 -6.56 -1.30 -5.88
N PRO A 47 -6.45 -0.32 -6.79
CA PRO A 47 -7.49 0.68 -6.97
C PRO A 47 -8.85 0.00 -7.21
N LEU A 48 -9.87 0.46 -6.50
CA LEU A 48 -11.24 0.06 -6.71
C LEU A 48 -11.92 1.04 -7.66
N PRO A 49 -12.86 0.58 -8.49
CA PRO A 49 -13.69 1.48 -9.27
C PRO A 49 -14.41 2.44 -8.32
N LEU A 50 -14.48 3.71 -8.70
CA LEU A 50 -15.32 4.65 -7.98
C LEU A 50 -16.78 4.16 -8.03
N PRO A 51 -17.56 4.30 -6.95
CA PRO A 51 -18.99 4.04 -7.02
C PRO A 51 -19.56 4.91 -8.13
N THR A 52 -20.13 4.29 -9.17
CA THR A 52 -20.93 5.03 -10.14
C THR A 52 -22.15 5.57 -9.39
N PRO A 53 -22.50 6.87 -9.53
CA PRO A 53 -23.76 7.35 -9.01
C PRO A 53 -24.87 6.50 -9.63
N GLY A 54 -25.73 5.94 -8.79
CA GLY A 54 -26.88 5.17 -9.25
C GLY A 54 -27.74 6.01 -10.21
N PRO A 55 -28.59 5.36 -11.03
CA PRO A 55 -29.52 6.10 -11.87
C PRO A 55 -30.32 7.09 -11.02
N ARG A 56 -30.37 8.38 -11.44
CA ARG A 56 -31.27 9.35 -10.80
C ARG A 56 -32.68 8.76 -10.84
N PRO A 57 -33.44 8.80 -9.74
CA PRO A 57 -34.85 8.45 -9.79
C PRO A 57 -35.51 9.27 -10.89
N ALA A 58 -36.33 8.61 -11.70
CA ALA A 58 -37.10 9.28 -12.74
C ALA A 58 -37.88 10.44 -12.11
N PRO A 59 -37.95 11.61 -12.78
CA PRO A 59 -38.83 12.67 -12.31
C PRO A 59 -40.25 12.10 -12.19
N PRO A 60 -41.01 12.49 -11.15
CA PRO A 60 -42.42 12.08 -11.05
C PRO A 60 -43.17 12.56 -12.30
N ASP A 61 -44.07 11.71 -12.82
CA ASP A 61 -44.93 12.04 -13.96
C ASP A 61 -45.71 13.32 -13.66
N GLU A 62 -45.57 14.33 -14.51
CA GLU A 62 -46.37 15.56 -14.44
C GLU A 62 -47.85 15.22 -14.71
N PRO A 63 -48.78 15.52 -13.80
CA PRO A 63 -50.19 15.40 -14.11
C PRO A 63 -50.59 16.49 -15.12
N SER A 64 -51.25 16.05 -16.18
CA SER A 64 -51.77 16.89 -17.26
C SER A 64 -52.75 17.94 -16.76
N SER A 65 -52.63 19.13 -17.35
CA SER A 65 -53.37 20.35 -17.05
C SER A 65 -54.89 20.20 -17.05
N GLY A 66 -55.53 20.57 -15.94
CA GLY A 66 -56.96 20.90 -15.86
C GLY A 66 -57.14 22.25 -15.16
N ALA A 67 -57.69 23.23 -15.87
CA ALA A 67 -57.86 24.60 -15.40
C ALA A 67 -59.01 24.75 -14.40
N ALA A 68 -58.76 25.45 -13.28
CA ALA A 68 -59.77 26.18 -12.52
C ALA A 68 -59.09 27.25 -11.62
N SER A 69 -59.61 28.47 -11.71
CA SER A 69 -59.20 29.67 -10.97
C SER A 69 -59.72 29.72 -9.53
N ALA A 70 -58.88 30.15 -8.58
CA ALA A 70 -59.14 31.24 -7.61
C ALA A 70 -58.25 31.18 -6.35
N SER A 71 -57.73 32.36 -5.98
CA SER A 71 -57.37 32.85 -4.63
C SER A 71 -56.20 32.24 -3.85
N ALA A 72 -55.45 33.16 -3.24
CA ALA A 72 -54.22 32.98 -2.49
C ALA A 72 -54.34 32.04 -1.28
N SER A 73 -53.42 31.09 -1.19
CA SER A 73 -52.99 30.51 0.08
C SER A 73 -51.57 29.95 -0.07
N ALA A 74 -50.79 30.06 1.00
CA ALA A 74 -49.35 29.81 1.05
C ALA A 74 -48.94 28.45 0.45
N SER A 75 -47.85 28.44 -0.34
CA SER A 75 -47.23 27.20 -0.79
C SER A 75 -46.86 26.33 0.42
N PRO A 76 -47.34 25.07 0.50
CA PRO A 76 -46.81 24.15 1.49
C PRO A 76 -45.32 23.95 1.20
N ALA A 77 -44.52 23.96 2.27
CA ALA A 77 -43.11 23.62 2.20
C ALA A 77 -42.94 22.28 1.44
N PRO A 78 -41.88 22.14 0.61
CA PRO A 78 -41.63 20.88 -0.10
C PRO A 78 -41.61 19.73 0.92
N PRO A 79 -42.18 18.55 0.57
CA PRO A 79 -42.10 17.40 1.46
C PRO A 79 -40.62 17.15 1.80
N PRO A 80 -40.31 16.75 3.05
CA PRO A 80 -38.95 16.43 3.42
C PRO A 80 -38.40 15.42 2.42
N LEU A 81 -37.26 15.74 1.82
CA LEU A 81 -36.52 14.83 0.96
C LEU A 81 -36.46 13.47 1.67
N PRO A 82 -36.73 12.34 0.98
CA PRO A 82 -36.54 11.03 1.59
C PRO A 82 -35.12 10.97 2.16
N PRO A 83 -34.91 10.32 3.33
CA PRO A 83 -33.57 10.19 3.88
C PRO A 83 -32.69 9.66 2.76
N ALA A 84 -31.61 10.40 2.45
CA ALA A 84 -30.65 10.03 1.43
C ALA A 84 -30.39 8.54 1.61
N SER A 85 -30.86 7.73 0.66
CA SER A 85 -30.67 6.29 0.69
C SER A 85 -29.17 6.11 0.92
N ALA A 86 -28.82 5.49 2.05
CA ALA A 86 -27.43 5.38 2.48
C ALA A 86 -26.64 4.88 1.28
N ALA A 87 -25.82 5.77 0.70
CA ALA A 87 -25.02 5.42 -0.45
C ALA A 87 -24.30 4.11 -0.09
N PRO A 88 -24.34 3.09 -0.95
CA PRO A 88 -23.76 1.80 -0.61
C PRO A 88 -22.34 2.04 -0.11
N ALA A 89 -22.05 1.56 1.10
CA ALA A 89 -20.75 1.76 1.73
C ALA A 89 -19.68 1.40 0.71
N ALA A 90 -18.76 2.33 0.45
CA ALA A 90 -17.77 2.17 -0.61
C ALA A 90 -17.09 0.79 -0.46
N PRO A 91 -16.98 0.01 -1.55
CA PRO A 91 -16.45 -1.35 -1.45
C PRO A 91 -15.09 -1.31 -0.77
N SER A 92 -14.92 -2.11 0.28
CA SER A 92 -13.65 -2.15 1.02
C SER A 92 -12.71 -3.25 0.50
N ALA A 93 -13.18 -4.11 -0.41
CA ALA A 93 -12.40 -5.18 -1.02
C ALA A 93 -12.78 -5.43 -2.49
N CYS A 94 -11.83 -5.85 -3.31
CA CYS A 94 -12.10 -6.25 -4.70
C CYS A 94 -12.70 -7.66 -4.77
N GLY A 95 -13.34 -8.00 -5.89
CA GLY A 95 -13.99 -9.30 -6.08
C GLY A 95 -13.06 -10.50 -5.89
N ARG A 96 -11.79 -10.38 -6.28
CA ARG A 96 -10.78 -11.42 -6.03
C ARG A 96 -10.57 -11.66 -4.54
N CYS A 97 -10.35 -10.61 -3.75
CA CYS A 97 -10.11 -10.73 -2.32
C CYS A 97 -11.34 -11.14 -1.52
N LEU A 98 -12.55 -10.88 -2.04
CA LEU A 98 -13.79 -11.40 -1.46
C LEU A 98 -13.92 -12.91 -1.67
N ARG A 99 -13.60 -13.41 -2.87
CA ARG A 99 -13.66 -14.85 -3.17
C ARG A 99 -12.53 -15.64 -2.51
N GLN A 100 -11.34 -15.05 -2.46
CA GLN A 100 -10.16 -15.68 -1.89
C GLN A 100 -9.43 -14.69 -0.98
N PRO A 101 -9.84 -14.59 0.30
CA PRO A 101 -9.19 -13.73 1.27
C PRO A 101 -7.71 -14.10 1.43
N PRO A 102 -6.79 -13.12 1.39
CA PRO A 102 -5.38 -13.38 1.63
C PRO A 102 -5.11 -13.70 3.11
N ALA A 103 -3.94 -14.26 3.39
CA ALA A 103 -3.50 -14.58 4.75
C ALA A 103 -3.15 -13.35 5.60
N HIS A 104 -2.82 -12.22 4.97
CA HIS A 104 -2.68 -10.93 5.66
C HIS A 104 -4.03 -10.23 5.83
N ALA A 105 -4.20 -9.57 6.97
CA ALA A 105 -5.43 -8.86 7.31
C ALA A 105 -5.64 -7.62 6.42
N THR A 106 -4.56 -6.86 6.17
CA THR A 106 -4.62 -5.64 5.36
C THR A 106 -3.39 -5.48 4.48
N ALA A 107 -3.56 -4.77 3.36
CA ALA A 107 -2.48 -4.26 2.55
C ALA A 107 -2.68 -2.76 2.30
N LEU A 108 -1.59 -2.01 2.38
CA LEU A 108 -1.51 -0.58 2.15
C LEU A 108 -0.45 -0.33 1.08
N ALA A 109 -0.81 0.44 0.04
CA ALA A 109 0.14 0.96 -0.93
C ALA A 109 0.12 2.49 -0.88
N ALA A 110 1.29 3.10 -0.87
CA ALA A 110 1.38 4.55 -0.83
C ALA A 110 1.08 5.19 -2.19
N VAL A 111 1.55 4.56 -3.26
CA VAL A 111 1.43 5.05 -4.65
C VAL A 111 1.11 3.92 -5.61
N ASP A 112 0.69 4.27 -6.83
CA ASP A 112 0.71 3.32 -7.94
C ASP A 112 2.15 3.13 -8.44
N TYR A 113 2.46 1.94 -8.95
CA TYR A 113 3.74 1.66 -9.60
C TYR A 113 3.73 2.25 -11.01
N ASP A 114 3.87 3.57 -11.08
CA ASP A 114 3.88 4.39 -12.29
C ASP A 114 4.87 5.56 -12.10
N ALA A 115 5.13 6.32 -13.16
CA ALA A 115 6.02 7.46 -13.15
C ALA A 115 5.60 8.50 -12.08
N PRO A 116 6.55 9.08 -11.32
CA PRO A 116 8.00 8.82 -11.35
C PRO A 116 8.48 7.68 -10.41
N TRP A 117 7.58 7.01 -9.70
CA TRP A 117 7.92 6.11 -8.58
C TRP A 117 8.51 4.79 -9.05
N ASP A 118 8.06 4.27 -10.18
CA ASP A 118 8.63 3.10 -10.85
C ASP A 118 10.16 3.24 -11.03
N ARG A 119 10.61 4.41 -11.52
CA ARG A 119 12.02 4.72 -11.76
C ARG A 119 12.78 4.95 -10.46
N LEU A 120 12.19 5.66 -9.50
CA LEU A 120 12.82 5.88 -8.19
C LEU A 120 13.03 4.56 -7.44
N ILE A 121 12.04 3.68 -7.46
CA ILE A 121 12.13 2.35 -6.83
C ILE A 121 13.15 1.48 -7.58
N THR A 122 13.16 1.52 -8.92
CA THR A 122 14.16 0.81 -9.73
C THR A 122 15.58 1.27 -9.41
N ARG A 123 15.81 2.58 -9.27
CA ARG A 123 17.10 3.15 -8.85
C ARG A 123 17.52 2.69 -7.45
N LEU A 124 16.58 2.63 -6.51
CA LEU A 124 16.85 2.03 -5.20
C LEU A 124 17.14 0.52 -5.28
N LYS A 125 16.64 -0.22 -6.27
CA LYS A 125 16.89 -1.67 -6.41
C LYS A 125 18.22 -2.02 -7.09
N PHE A 126 18.71 -1.19 -8.00
CA PHE A 126 19.77 -1.61 -8.94
C PHE A 126 20.89 -0.59 -9.15
N HIS A 127 20.77 0.64 -8.64
CA HIS A 127 21.69 1.74 -8.96
C HIS A 127 22.19 2.47 -7.71
N ASP A 128 22.39 1.73 -6.60
CA ASP A 128 22.89 2.26 -5.33
C ASP A 128 22.16 3.51 -4.81
N GLY A 129 20.87 3.64 -5.16
CA GLY A 129 20.03 4.79 -4.84
C GLY A 129 19.57 4.85 -3.38
N LEU A 130 20.44 4.57 -2.41
CA LEU A 130 20.15 4.59 -0.97
C LEU A 130 19.67 5.97 -0.48
N ASP A 131 20.08 7.03 -1.17
CA ASP A 131 19.60 8.40 -1.00
C ASP A 131 18.09 8.57 -1.28
N LEU A 132 17.47 7.62 -1.97
CA LEU A 132 16.02 7.59 -2.24
C LEU A 132 15.22 6.93 -1.11
N ALA A 133 15.85 6.14 -0.24
CA ALA A 133 15.15 5.45 0.86
C ALA A 133 14.38 6.41 1.79
N PRO A 134 14.90 7.60 2.18
CA PRO A 134 14.13 8.58 2.95
C PRO A 134 12.85 9.00 2.23
N VAL A 135 12.92 9.33 0.92
CA VAL A 135 11.75 9.78 0.16
C VAL A 135 10.68 8.69 0.09
N LEU A 136 11.09 7.45 -0.19
CA LEU A 136 10.16 6.32 -0.30
C LEU A 136 9.55 5.96 1.07
N ALA A 137 10.32 6.07 2.15
CA ALA A 137 9.83 5.90 3.51
C ALA A 137 8.85 6.99 3.93
N ASP A 138 9.14 8.26 3.62
CA ASP A 138 8.25 9.40 3.91
C ASP A 138 6.92 9.24 3.18
N THR A 139 6.95 8.84 1.90
CA THR A 139 5.75 8.56 1.11
C THR A 139 4.92 7.44 1.74
N LEU A 140 5.56 6.32 2.14
CA LEU A 140 4.86 5.24 2.81
C LEU A 140 4.28 5.65 4.17
N LEU A 141 5.05 6.41 4.95
CA LEU A 141 4.63 6.93 6.24
C LEU A 141 3.42 7.87 6.14
N ALA A 142 3.39 8.73 5.12
CA ALA A 142 2.25 9.60 4.84
C ALA A 142 0.97 8.78 4.60
N ALA A 143 1.06 7.70 3.80
CA ALA A 143 -0.06 6.80 3.56
C ALA A 143 -0.51 6.05 4.84
N ILE A 144 0.43 5.56 5.65
CA ILE A 144 0.12 4.90 6.94
C ILE A 144 -0.65 5.86 7.86
N ARG A 145 -0.19 7.12 7.97
CA ARG A 145 -0.82 8.15 8.81
C ARG A 145 -2.21 8.54 8.31
N LEU A 146 -2.41 8.59 7.00
CA LEU A 146 -3.70 8.90 6.40
C LEU A 146 -4.75 7.83 6.70
N HIS A 147 -4.37 6.56 6.65
CA HIS A 147 -5.29 5.44 6.88
C HIS A 147 -5.64 5.20 8.36
N ARG A 148 -4.86 5.72 9.31
CA ARG A 148 -5.13 5.65 10.76
C ARG A 148 -5.40 4.25 11.31
N ASN A 149 -4.84 3.21 10.68
CA ASN A 149 -4.92 1.85 11.21
C ASN A 149 -4.15 1.71 12.53
N PRO A 150 -4.54 0.77 13.41
CA PRO A 150 -3.74 0.43 14.59
C PRO A 150 -2.29 0.10 14.20
N LEU A 151 -1.34 0.64 14.96
CA LEU A 151 0.08 0.38 14.72
C LEU A 151 0.44 -1.04 15.18
N PRO A 152 1.29 -1.76 14.41
CA PRO A 152 1.72 -3.10 14.76
C PRO A 152 2.69 -3.09 15.95
N ASP A 153 2.86 -4.24 16.59
CA ASP A 153 3.93 -4.47 17.57
C ASP A 153 5.32 -4.43 16.90
N TRP A 154 5.45 -5.04 15.72
CA TRP A 154 6.71 -5.16 14.98
C TRP A 154 6.59 -4.72 13.52
N VAL A 155 7.64 -4.09 13.01
CA VAL A 155 7.80 -3.80 11.57
C VAL A 155 8.94 -4.66 11.02
N LEU A 156 8.64 -5.51 10.04
CA LEU A 156 9.61 -6.40 9.39
C LEU A 156 9.81 -5.95 7.94
N PRO A 157 11.03 -5.97 7.39
CA PRO A 157 11.20 -5.87 5.95
C PRO A 157 10.85 -7.19 5.27
N ALA A 158 10.41 -7.13 4.03
CA ALA A 158 10.45 -8.27 3.13
C ALA A 158 11.91 -8.73 3.00
N PRO A 159 12.25 -9.98 3.35
CA PRO A 159 13.64 -10.42 3.34
C PRO A 159 14.13 -10.65 1.91
N LEU A 160 15.39 -10.29 1.70
CA LEU A 160 16.12 -10.58 0.48
C LEU A 160 16.87 -11.91 0.64
N GLY A 161 16.99 -12.67 -0.45
CA GLY A 161 17.82 -13.88 -0.43
C GLY A 161 19.31 -13.54 -0.28
N PRO A 162 20.14 -14.47 0.22
CA PRO A 162 21.54 -14.19 0.55
C PRO A 162 22.39 -13.72 -0.65
N GLY A 163 22.21 -14.32 -1.82
CA GLY A 163 22.90 -13.95 -3.05
C GLY A 163 22.51 -12.57 -3.52
N ARG A 164 21.21 -12.28 -3.56
CA ARG A 164 20.75 -10.92 -3.90
C ARG A 164 21.21 -9.87 -2.88
N LEU A 165 21.31 -10.22 -1.60
CA LEU A 165 21.84 -9.32 -0.57
C LEU A 165 23.34 -9.07 -0.77
N ARG A 166 24.12 -10.08 -1.15
CA ARG A 166 25.55 -9.92 -1.49
C ARG A 166 25.74 -9.07 -2.75
N GLU A 167 24.96 -9.33 -3.80
CA GLU A 167 25.02 -8.58 -5.06
C GLU A 167 24.64 -7.11 -4.87
N ARG A 168 23.58 -6.84 -4.09
CA ARG A 168 23.06 -5.48 -3.88
C ARG A 168 23.76 -4.73 -2.75
N GLY A 169 24.37 -5.42 -1.80
CA GLY A 169 24.98 -4.82 -0.60
C GLY A 169 23.99 -4.35 0.48
N TYR A 170 22.69 -4.24 0.18
CA TYR A 170 21.65 -3.83 1.13
C TYR A 170 20.28 -4.45 0.82
N ASN A 171 19.41 -4.46 1.84
CA ASN A 171 17.98 -4.75 1.66
C ASN A 171 17.20 -3.44 1.59
N GLN A 172 16.68 -3.10 0.41
CA GLN A 172 15.89 -1.92 0.16
C GLN A 172 14.61 -1.84 1.00
N ALA A 173 13.97 -2.99 1.27
CA ALA A 173 12.80 -3.04 2.14
C ALA A 173 13.19 -2.73 3.60
N TRP A 174 14.39 -3.13 4.03
CA TRP A 174 14.93 -2.76 5.35
C TRP A 174 15.18 -1.27 5.46
N GLU A 175 15.77 -0.66 4.44
CA GLU A 175 16.04 0.77 4.42
C GLU A 175 14.77 1.61 4.55
N ILE A 176 13.66 1.15 3.98
CA ILE A 176 12.35 1.77 4.13
C ILE A 176 11.77 1.44 5.52
N ALA A 177 11.72 0.15 5.89
CA ALA A 177 11.10 -0.34 7.11
C ALA A 177 11.68 0.31 8.38
N ARG A 178 13.01 0.42 8.48
CA ARG A 178 13.67 0.98 9.67
C ARG A 178 13.32 2.45 9.89
N ARG A 179 13.14 3.21 8.80
CA ARG A 179 12.76 4.63 8.85
C ARG A 179 11.29 4.79 9.23
N VAL A 180 10.41 4.00 8.61
CA VAL A 180 8.97 3.97 8.95
C VAL A 180 8.77 3.60 10.41
N ALA A 181 9.43 2.52 10.88
CA ALA A 181 9.31 2.06 12.26
C ALA A 181 9.78 3.10 13.27
N ALA A 182 10.95 3.73 13.03
CA ALA A 182 11.46 4.81 13.86
C ALA A 182 10.47 5.98 13.96
N ALA A 183 9.89 6.40 12.84
CA ALA A 183 8.92 7.49 12.80
C ALA A 183 7.55 7.15 13.45
N LEU A 184 7.24 5.86 13.59
CA LEU A 184 6.05 5.34 14.27
C LEU A 184 6.31 4.99 15.75
N GLY A 185 7.56 5.12 16.22
CA GLY A 185 7.96 4.67 17.57
C GLY A 185 7.82 3.16 17.74
N ARG A 186 8.00 2.38 16.67
CA ARG A 186 7.89 0.92 16.67
C ARG A 186 9.23 0.25 16.41
N PRO A 187 9.47 -0.92 17.00
CA PRO A 187 10.68 -1.67 16.72
C PRO A 187 10.67 -2.30 15.33
N ALA A 188 11.79 -2.16 14.61
CA ALA A 188 12.03 -2.84 13.34
C ALA A 188 12.91 -4.08 13.56
N ARG A 189 12.59 -5.19 12.90
CA ARG A 189 13.29 -6.48 13.08
C ARG A 189 13.59 -7.15 11.74
N THR A 190 14.85 -7.48 11.50
CA THR A 190 15.32 -8.20 10.29
C THR A 190 15.44 -9.70 10.49
N ASP A 191 15.29 -10.15 11.75
CA ASP A 191 15.63 -11.47 12.24
C ASP A 191 14.41 -12.39 12.45
N LEU A 192 13.19 -11.88 12.25
CA LEU A 192 11.95 -12.63 12.49
C LEU A 192 11.35 -13.27 11.22
N LEU A 193 11.62 -12.69 10.05
CA LEU A 193 11.18 -13.20 8.75
C LEU A 193 12.40 -13.34 7.85
N LEU A 194 12.69 -14.57 7.44
CA LEU A 194 13.90 -14.92 6.72
C LEU A 194 13.55 -15.44 5.33
N ARG A 195 14.51 -15.29 4.41
CA ARG A 195 14.49 -15.92 3.09
C ARG A 195 15.74 -16.77 2.94
N PRO A 196 15.70 -18.06 3.35
CA PRO A 196 16.90 -18.88 3.48
C PRO A 196 17.63 -19.15 2.16
N ARG A 197 16.89 -19.15 1.05
CA ARG A 197 17.43 -19.42 -0.30
C ARG A 197 17.09 -18.27 -1.24
N ASP A 198 18.01 -17.97 -2.14
CA ASP A 198 17.67 -17.20 -3.32
C ASP A 198 16.65 -18.02 -4.13
N GLY A 199 15.58 -17.38 -4.59
CA GLY A 199 14.67 -18.07 -5.50
C GLY A 199 15.40 -18.34 -6.80
N GLU A 200 15.48 -19.60 -7.24
CA GLU A 200 16.04 -19.90 -8.55
C GLU A 200 15.20 -19.23 -9.64
N ARG A 201 15.84 -18.55 -10.59
CA ARG A 201 15.22 -18.23 -11.88
C ARG A 201 15.15 -19.53 -12.69
N GLN A 202 14.24 -20.42 -12.35
CA GLN A 202 14.06 -21.66 -13.11
C GLN A 202 13.25 -21.37 -14.37
N THR A 203 13.97 -21.27 -15.49
CA THR A 203 13.45 -21.27 -16.86
C THR A 203 12.82 -22.61 -17.28
N ALA A 204 12.78 -23.63 -16.41
CA ALA A 204 12.22 -24.93 -16.75
C ALA A 204 11.78 -25.70 -15.50
N LEU A 205 10.62 -25.39 -14.89
CA LEU A 205 9.94 -26.34 -14.00
C LEU A 205 8.41 -26.14 -13.99
N ASP A 206 7.74 -27.28 -13.86
CA ASP A 206 6.29 -27.53 -13.95
C ASP A 206 5.46 -26.65 -13.00
N LEU A 207 4.21 -26.36 -13.36
CA LEU A 207 3.29 -25.44 -12.65
C LEU A 207 3.09 -25.83 -11.18
N ALA A 208 3.12 -27.13 -10.86
CA ALA A 208 3.02 -27.64 -9.49
C ALA A 208 4.27 -27.34 -8.63
N ALA A 209 5.46 -27.39 -9.21
CA ALA A 209 6.72 -27.04 -8.53
C ALA A 209 6.81 -25.54 -8.24
N ARG A 210 6.26 -24.69 -9.13
CA ARG A 210 6.15 -23.23 -8.90
C ARG A 210 5.32 -22.88 -7.66
N ALA A 211 4.22 -23.59 -7.40
CA ALA A 211 3.38 -23.34 -6.23
C ALA A 211 4.01 -23.84 -4.91
N ALA A 212 4.92 -24.81 -4.96
CA ALA A 212 5.68 -25.28 -3.80
C ALA A 212 6.87 -24.35 -3.48
N ASN A 213 7.60 -23.88 -4.50
CA ASN A 213 8.76 -23.00 -4.35
C ASN A 213 8.43 -21.65 -3.68
N VAL A 214 7.20 -21.13 -3.82
CA VAL A 214 6.77 -19.92 -3.12
C VAL A 214 6.32 -20.20 -1.67
N ARG A 215 5.76 -21.38 -1.40
CA ARG A 215 5.30 -21.76 -0.04
C ARG A 215 6.46 -21.95 0.94
N ASP A 216 7.63 -22.37 0.46
CA ASP A 216 8.84 -22.54 1.29
C ASP A 216 9.90 -21.44 1.07
N ALA A 217 9.52 -20.34 0.40
CA ALA A 217 10.45 -19.24 0.15
C ALA A 217 10.81 -18.46 1.43
N TYR A 218 9.94 -18.49 2.44
CA TYR A 218 10.08 -17.71 3.66
C TYR A 218 10.01 -18.59 4.90
N ALA A 219 10.82 -18.27 5.90
CA ALA A 219 10.90 -19.00 7.15
C ALA A 219 10.96 -18.05 8.36
N VAL A 220 10.59 -18.58 9.53
CA VAL A 220 10.86 -17.98 10.83
C VAL A 220 11.83 -18.90 11.56
N ASP A 221 12.87 -18.34 12.18
CA ASP A 221 13.77 -19.10 13.06
C ASP A 221 12.95 -19.69 14.25
N PRO A 222 12.94 -21.02 14.44
CA PRO A 222 12.22 -21.65 15.55
C PRO A 222 12.55 -21.06 16.92
N ARG A 223 13.79 -20.61 17.13
CA ARG A 223 14.24 -20.00 18.40
C ARG A 223 13.60 -18.64 18.65
N ARG A 224 13.08 -17.99 17.62
CA ARG A 224 12.47 -16.65 17.67
C ARG A 224 10.95 -16.68 17.62
N ARG A 225 10.35 -17.87 17.45
CA ARG A 225 8.90 -18.04 17.33
C ARG A 225 8.12 -17.47 18.52
N ALA A 226 8.66 -17.61 19.72
CA ALA A 226 8.07 -17.03 20.93
C ALA A 226 7.92 -15.50 20.89
N LEU A 227 8.78 -14.80 20.14
CA LEU A 227 8.69 -13.33 19.98
C LEU A 227 7.55 -12.91 19.07
N LEU A 228 7.07 -13.80 18.19
CA LEU A 228 5.97 -13.54 17.25
C LEU A 228 4.61 -13.96 17.81
N ALA A 229 4.57 -14.88 18.78
CA ALA A 229 3.34 -15.41 19.33
C ALA A 229 2.42 -14.28 19.85
N GLY A 230 1.20 -14.20 19.31
CA GLY A 230 0.21 -13.20 19.69
C GLY A 230 0.49 -11.77 19.21
N ARG A 231 1.56 -11.54 18.44
CA ARG A 231 1.95 -10.19 18.00
C ARG A 231 1.31 -9.79 16.69
N THR A 232 1.01 -8.51 16.57
CA THR A 232 0.62 -7.86 15.32
C THR A 232 1.86 -7.39 14.57
N VAL A 233 1.94 -7.68 13.28
CA VAL A 233 3.15 -7.46 12.49
C VAL A 233 2.82 -6.72 11.21
N ALA A 234 3.63 -5.74 10.82
CA ALA A 234 3.60 -5.19 9.48
C ALA A 234 4.85 -5.61 8.69
N VAL A 235 4.64 -6.17 7.50
CA VAL A 235 5.72 -6.47 6.54
C VAL A 235 5.80 -5.33 5.54
N VAL A 236 6.99 -4.74 5.40
CA VAL A 236 7.28 -3.64 4.48
C VAL A 236 7.96 -4.18 3.23
N ASP A 237 7.50 -3.82 2.04
CA ASP A 237 8.14 -4.11 0.76
C ASP A 237 8.17 -2.85 -0.13
N ASP A 238 8.92 -2.88 -1.22
CA ASP A 238 8.97 -1.76 -2.16
C ASP A 238 7.78 -1.77 -3.13
N VAL A 239 7.49 -2.91 -3.77
CA VAL A 239 6.47 -3.04 -4.81
C VAL A 239 5.67 -4.31 -4.61
N MET A 240 4.35 -4.19 -4.60
CA MET A 240 3.47 -5.34 -4.71
C MET A 240 2.95 -5.50 -6.14
N THR A 241 3.24 -6.66 -6.75
CA THR A 241 2.72 -7.04 -8.08
C THR A 241 1.46 -7.89 -7.97
N THR A 242 1.55 -9.22 -8.02
CA THR A 242 0.37 -10.12 -7.88
C THR A 242 -0.08 -10.29 -6.42
N GLY A 243 0.79 -9.96 -5.47
CA GLY A 243 0.61 -10.21 -4.04
C GLY A 243 1.06 -11.60 -3.59
N ALA A 244 1.63 -12.43 -4.47
CA ALA A 244 2.06 -13.79 -4.11
C ALA A 244 3.14 -13.83 -3.01
N SER A 245 4.11 -12.91 -3.04
CA SER A 245 5.12 -12.82 -1.99
C SER A 245 4.52 -12.35 -0.66
N ALA A 246 3.59 -11.38 -0.70
CA ALA A 246 2.87 -10.91 0.48
C ALA A 246 2.08 -12.03 1.14
N GLU A 247 1.36 -12.82 0.34
CA GLU A 247 0.61 -13.99 0.78
C GLU A 247 1.52 -15.03 1.45
N ALA A 248 2.65 -15.36 0.83
CA ALA A 248 3.59 -16.33 1.37
C ALA A 248 4.21 -15.86 2.70
N MET A 249 4.69 -14.62 2.76
CA MET A 249 5.23 -14.03 3.99
C MET A 249 4.19 -14.01 5.12
N ALA A 250 2.94 -13.63 4.80
CA ALA A 250 1.86 -13.60 5.76
C ALA A 250 1.52 -15.00 6.28
N ARG A 251 1.45 -16.01 5.42
CA ARG A 251 1.24 -17.41 5.83
C ARG A 251 2.36 -17.90 6.75
N THR A 252 3.61 -17.64 6.41
CA THR A 252 4.77 -18.01 7.23
C THR A 252 4.69 -17.38 8.63
N LEU A 253 4.39 -16.08 8.73
CA LEU A 253 4.26 -15.38 10.00
C LEU A 253 3.06 -15.84 10.83
N ARG A 254 1.91 -16.06 10.19
CA ARG A 254 0.69 -16.57 10.84
C ARG A 254 0.90 -17.97 11.36
N ALA A 255 1.51 -18.85 10.57
CA ALA A 255 1.89 -20.20 11.01
C ALA A 255 2.86 -20.14 12.20
N ALA A 256 3.77 -19.17 12.22
CA ALA A 256 4.68 -18.94 13.35
C ALA A 256 3.99 -18.38 14.62
N GLY A 257 2.71 -17.99 14.56
CA GLY A 257 1.92 -17.56 15.72
C GLY A 257 1.60 -16.07 15.78
N ALA A 258 1.90 -15.29 14.74
CA ALA A 258 1.50 -13.87 14.69
C ALA A 258 -0.03 -13.73 14.75
N ALA A 259 -0.54 -12.81 15.58
CA ALA A 259 -1.98 -12.54 15.74
C ALA A 259 -2.60 -11.86 14.53
N SER A 260 -1.84 -11.04 13.81
CA SER A 260 -2.24 -10.46 12.53
C SER A 260 -1.01 -10.03 11.73
N VAL A 261 -1.17 -9.99 10.42
CA VAL A 261 -0.14 -9.49 9.49
C VAL A 261 -0.76 -8.41 8.62
N ALA A 262 -0.15 -7.23 8.59
CA ALA A 262 -0.40 -6.18 7.61
C ALA A 262 0.76 -6.15 6.60
N VAL A 263 0.49 -5.69 5.39
CA VAL A 263 1.51 -5.51 4.36
C VAL A 263 1.53 -4.06 3.92
N TRP A 264 2.69 -3.43 4.00
CA TRP A 264 2.88 -2.04 3.62
C TRP A 264 3.86 -1.98 2.46
N VAL A 265 3.43 -1.46 1.32
CA VAL A 265 4.29 -1.32 0.14
C VAL A 265 4.36 0.12 -0.30
N VAL A 266 5.51 0.53 -0.83
CA VAL A 266 5.60 1.86 -1.43
C VAL A 266 4.66 1.93 -2.63
N ALA A 267 4.76 0.97 -3.54
CA ALA A 267 3.99 0.98 -4.77
C ALA A 267 3.19 -0.31 -5.03
N ARG A 268 2.06 -0.16 -5.73
CA ARG A 268 1.21 -1.27 -6.19
C ARG A 268 1.08 -1.21 -7.71
N THR A 269 1.32 -2.33 -8.39
CA THR A 269 1.05 -2.41 -9.84
C THR A 269 -0.45 -2.52 -10.10
N ALA A 270 -0.87 -2.06 -11.29
CA ALA A 270 -2.18 -2.40 -11.83
C ALA A 270 -2.37 -3.93 -11.92
N GLU A 271 -3.63 -4.39 -12.09
CA GLU A 271 -3.85 -5.79 -12.44
C GLU A 271 -3.14 -6.10 -13.77
N PRO A 272 -2.49 -7.26 -13.90
CA PRO A 272 -2.05 -7.74 -15.21
C PRO A 272 -3.29 -7.84 -16.11
N GLY A 273 -3.28 -7.13 -17.23
CA GLY A 273 -4.29 -7.26 -18.29
C GLY A 273 -4.24 -8.61 -18.97
#